data_AF-A0A5Y0S2F2-F1
#
_entry.id   AF-A0A5Y0S2F2-F1
#
_cell.length_a   1.000
_cell.length_b   1.000
_cell.length_c   1.000
_cell.angle_alpha   90.00
_cell.angle_beta   90.00
_cell.angle_gamma   90.00
#
_symmetry.space_group_name_H-M   'P 1'
#
loop_
_entity.id
_entity.type
_entity.pdbx_description
1 polymer ?
#
loop_
_entity_poly.entity_id
_entity_poly.type
_entity_poly.pdbx_seq_one_letter_code
_entity_poly.pdbx_strand_id
1 'polypeptide(L)' 'MPVTAVHISTISAGDTVLHQGKLRTVCRRDIKNSDFFGLMLFGDSYNLGTVPVKKVTFPRLTQLTG' A
#
# COMPACT_ATOMS: atom_id res chain seq x y z
N MET A 1 -7.40 -14.10 1.08
CA MET A 1 -6.44 -12.99 1.14
C MET A 1 -7.15 -11.79 1.74
N PRO A 2 -6.95 -11.49 3.03
CA PRO A 2 -7.61 -10.35 3.64
C PRO A 2 -7.14 -9.03 3.01
N VAL A 3 -8.10 -8.15 2.79
CA VAL A 3 -7.86 -6.76 2.36
C VAL A 3 -8.20 -5.86 3.53
N THR A 4 -7.25 -5.05 3.97
CA THR A 4 -7.43 -4.10 5.07
C THR A 4 -7.35 -2.67 4.54
N ALA A 5 -8.27 -1.82 5.00
CA ALA A 5 -8.23 -0.38 4.75
C ALA A 5 -7.26 0.25 5.76
N VAL A 6 -6.17 0.84 5.26
CA VAL A 6 -5.11 1.42 6.10
C VAL A 6 -4.76 2.83 5.64
N HIS A 7 -4.21 3.64 6.54
CA HIS A 7 -3.71 4.96 6.19
C HIS A 7 -2.45 4.85 5.32
N ILE A 8 -2.29 5.75 4.34
CA ILE A 8 -1.17 5.75 3.39
C ILE A 8 0.22 5.78 4.07
N SER A 9 0.34 6.44 5.24
CA SER A 9 1.59 6.49 6.01
C SER A 9 2.08 5.15 6.57
N THR A 10 1.20 4.15 6.63
CA THR A 10 1.54 2.81 7.13
C THR A 10 2.09 1.89 6.03
N ILE A 11 2.00 2.32 4.77
CA ILE A 11 2.46 1.56 3.62
C ILE A 11 3.97 1.63 3.53
N SER A 12 4.59 0.46 3.40
CA SER A 12 6.04 0.34 3.24
C SER A 12 6.40 -0.42 1.97
N ALA A 13 7.64 -0.25 1.50
CA ALA A 13 8.15 -1.05 0.39
C ALA A 13 8.08 -2.55 0.73
N GLY A 14 7.57 -3.35 -0.20
CA GLY A 14 7.28 -4.78 0.00
C GLY A 14 5.80 -5.08 0.27
N ASP A 15 5.00 -4.10 0.67
CA ASP A 15 3.56 -4.27 0.81
C ASP A 15 2.89 -4.47 -0.55
N THR A 16 1.77 -5.18 -0.57
CA THR A 16 0.91 -5.28 -1.75
C THR A 16 -0.38 -4.52 -1.52
N VAL A 17 -0.79 -3.70 -2.48
CA VAL A 17 -2.00 -2.88 -2.41
C VAL A 17 -2.86 -3.04 -3.65
N LEU A 18 -4.16 -2.83 -3.52
CA LEU A 18 -5.08 -2.72 -4.65
C LEU A 18 -5.14 -1.25 -5.11
N HIS A 19 -4.40 -0.93 -6.16
CA HIS A 19 -4.30 0.42 -6.73
C HIS A 19 -4.87 0.42 -8.15
N GLN A 20 -5.86 1.31 -8.41
CA GLN A 20 -6.58 1.39 -9.69
C GLN A 20 -7.14 0.02 -10.17
N GLY A 21 -7.71 -0.76 -9.24
CA GLY A 21 -8.28 -2.07 -9.54
C GLY A 21 -7.27 -3.18 -9.80
N LYS A 22 -5.96 -2.92 -9.69
CA LYS A 22 -4.90 -3.91 -9.89
C LYS A 22 -4.09 -4.12 -8.62
N LEU A 23 -3.71 -5.37 -8.36
CA LEU A 23 -2.76 -5.69 -7.31
C LEU A 23 -1.36 -5.20 -7.72
N ARG A 24 -0.73 -4.44 -6.84
CA ARG A 24 0.62 -3.91 -7.06
C ARG A 24 1.45 -4.07 -5.80
N THR A 25 2.67 -4.60 -5.97
CA THR A 25 3.69 -4.56 -4.93
C THR A 25 4.32 -3.18 -4.91
N VAL A 26 4.40 -2.57 -3.74
CA VAL A 26 4.96 -1.24 -3.52
C VAL A 26 6.48 -1.34 -3.49
N CYS A 27 7.17 -0.59 -4.34
CA CYS A 27 8.62 -0.41 -4.25
C CYS A 27 8.96 0.97 -3.65
N ARG A 28 10.20 1.14 -3.19
CA ARG A 28 10.67 2.43 -2.64
C ARG A 28 10.44 3.62 -3.60
N ARG A 29 10.58 3.40 -4.91
CA ARG A 29 10.36 4.42 -5.96
C ARG A 29 8.91 4.88 -6.09
N ASP A 30 7.97 4.05 -5.66
CA ASP A 30 6.54 4.30 -5.77
C ASP A 30 6.02 5.13 -4.60
N ILE A 31 6.80 5.22 -3.52
CA ILE A 31 6.54 6.07 -2.35
C ILE A 31 7.35 7.35 -2.55
N LYS A 32 6.66 8.48 -2.66
CA LYS A 32 7.29 9.79 -2.80
C LYS A 32 6.68 10.77 -1.81
N ASN A 33 7.46 11.77 -1.39
CA ASN A 33 6.93 12.90 -0.64
C ASN A 33 6.98 14.13 -1.55
N SER A 34 5.87 14.85 -1.64
CA SER A 34 5.74 16.10 -2.38
C SER A 34 5.57 17.24 -1.38
N ASP A 35 6.25 18.35 -1.59
CA ASP A 35 6.17 19.52 -0.69
C ASP A 35 4.75 20.07 -0.53
N PHE A 36 3.89 19.89 -1.55
CA PHE A 36 2.50 20.36 -1.55
C PHE A 36 1.48 19.29 -1.16
N PHE A 37 1.72 18.03 -1.55
CA PHE A 37 0.73 16.95 -1.40
C PHE A 37 1.10 15.91 -0.35
N GLY A 38 2.25 16.07 0.32
CA GLY A 38 2.74 15.11 1.31
C GLY A 38 3.04 13.75 0.69
N LEU A 39 2.69 12.68 1.42
CA LEU A 39 2.97 11.32 1.01
C LEU A 39 2.11 10.90 -0.19
N MET A 40 2.79 10.46 -1.24
CA MET A 40 2.20 9.95 -2.47
C MET A 40 2.60 8.50 -2.68
N LEU A 41 1.64 7.69 -3.11
CA LEU A 41 1.79 6.28 -3.44
C LEU A 41 1.36 6.08 -4.90
N PHE A 42 2.30 5.63 -5.74
CA PHE A 42 2.12 5.56 -7.20
C PHE A 42 1.71 6.90 -7.85
N GLY A 43 2.11 8.02 -7.25
CA GLY A 43 1.74 9.37 -7.71
C GLY A 43 0.35 9.83 -7.27
N ASP A 44 -0.36 9.03 -6.47
CA ASP A 44 -1.64 9.39 -5.86
C ASP A 44 -1.43 9.71 -4.37
N SER A 45 -1.94 10.84 -3.90
CA SER A 45 -1.84 11.22 -2.47
C SER A 45 -2.86 10.49 -1.59
N TYR A 46 -3.76 9.69 -2.20
CA TYR A 46 -4.92 9.12 -1.53
C TYR A 46 -5.66 10.22 -0.74
N ASN A 47 -5.88 11.33 -1.45
CA ASN A 47 -6.39 12.63 -1.00
C ASN A 47 -5.83 13.06 0.37
N LEU A 48 -4.50 13.16 0.45
CA LEU A 48 -3.77 13.59 1.65
C LEU A 48 -4.00 12.68 2.86
N GLY A 49 -4.22 11.38 2.61
CA GLY A 49 -4.44 10.37 3.65
C GLY A 49 -5.89 10.21 4.12
N THR A 50 -6.83 11.00 3.59
CA THR A 50 -8.26 10.85 3.92
C THR A 50 -8.88 9.60 3.29
N VAL A 51 -8.38 9.19 2.12
CA VAL A 51 -8.82 7.97 1.46
C VAL A 51 -7.94 6.80 1.91
N PRO A 52 -8.51 5.71 2.45
CA PRO A 52 -7.72 4.58 2.89
C PRO A 52 -7.14 3.81 1.70
N VAL A 53 -5.91 3.37 1.85
CA VAL A 53 -5.26 2.41 0.94
C VAL A 53 -5.76 1.01 1.24
N LYS A 54 -6.07 0.23 0.21
CA LYS A 54 -6.47 -1.18 0.35
C LYS A 54 -5.22 -2.07 0.34
N LYS A 55 -4.71 -2.44 1.52
CA LYS A 55 -3.54 -3.32 1.69
C LYS A 55 -3.98 -4.78 1.65
N VAL A 56 -3.21 -5.62 0.98
CA VAL A 56 -3.45 -7.06 0.85
C VAL A 56 -2.39 -7.81 1.63
N THR A 57 -2.82 -8.70 2.51
CA THR A 57 -1.90 -9.56 3.27
C THR A 57 -1.96 -10.99 2.75
N PHE A 58 -0.80 -11.54 2.46
CA PHE A 58 -0.65 -12.94 2.08
C PHE A 58 -0.34 -13.78 3.32
N PRO A 59 -0.93 -14.98 3.45
CA PRO A 59 -0.54 -15.90 4.50
C PRO A 59 0.94 -16.26 4.33
N ARG A 60 1.66 -16.28 5.46
CA ARG A 60 3.07 -16.68 5.47
C ARG A 60 3.15 -18.17 5.15
N LEU A 61 3.98 -18.55 4.18
CA LEU A 61 4.18 -19.95 3.78
C LEU A 61 4.68 -20.86 4.92
N THR A 62 5.11 -20.28 6.05
CA THR A 62 5.46 -21.01 7.27
C THR A 62 4.29 -21.74 7.93
N GLN A 63 3.04 -21.53 7.50
CA GLN A 63 1.88 -22.31 7.99
C GLN A 63 1.54 -23.54 7.13
N LEU A 64 2.30 -23.81 6.06
CA LEU A 64 2.10 -24.99 5.19
C LEU A 64 3.12 -26.10 5.46
N THR A 65 4.09 -25.86 6.35
CA THR A 65 5.01 -26.87 6.89
C THR A 65 4.53 -27.23 8.30
N GLY A 66 3.48 -28.02 8.38
CA GLY A 66 2.93 -28.59 9.62
C GLY A 66 2.43 -29.99 9.34
#